data_AF-A0A522SV22-F1
#
_entry.id   AF-A0A522SV22-F1
#
_cell.length_a   1.000
_cell.length_b   1.000
_cell.length_c   1.000
_cell.angle_alpha   90.00
_cell.angle_beta   90.00
_cell.angle_gamma   90.00
#
_symmetry.space_group_name_H-M   'P 1'
#
loop_
_entity.id
_entity.type
_entity.pdbx_description
1 polymer ?
#
loop_
_entity_poly.entity_id
_entity_poly.type
_entity_poly.pdbx_seq_one_letter_code
_entity_poly.pdbx_strand_id
1 'polypeptide(L)'
;RPDRRAIAKPYGLDEKILVSIAHHLTYVRNICAHHGRLWNKQITVKMVVPKAPASLKLAMNQTVNERLYNTLAMLGYLMGIVAPGTRWRQSLIELMNSCPLADPVAMGFPDGWKSLPAWKPFVPRAS
;
A
#
# COMPACT_ATOMS: atom_id res chain seq x y z
N ARG A 1 -9.42 -21.98 0.26
CA ARG A 1 -8.93 -23.04 -0.66
C ARG A 1 -7.45 -23.26 -0.37
N PRO A 2 -6.90 -24.49 -0.36
CA PRO A 2 -5.50 -24.73 0.02
C PRO A 2 -4.50 -23.82 -0.70
N ASP A 3 -4.66 -23.65 -2.01
CA ASP A 3 -3.77 -22.82 -2.84
C ASP A 3 -3.83 -21.33 -2.47
N ARG A 4 -5.03 -20.79 -2.26
CA ARG A 4 -5.22 -19.37 -1.88
C ARG A 4 -4.58 -19.08 -0.53
N ARG A 5 -4.71 -20.01 0.42
CA ARG A 5 -4.05 -19.92 1.73
C ARG A 5 -2.53 -20.02 1.60
N ALA A 6 -2.02 -20.90 0.74
CA ALA A 6 -0.59 -21.02 0.48
C ALA A 6 0.00 -19.74 -0.12
N ILE A 7 -0.71 -19.10 -1.06
CA ILE A 7 -0.31 -17.81 -1.65
C ILE A 7 -0.36 -16.67 -0.63
N ALA A 8 -1.33 -16.69 0.30
CA ALA A 8 -1.47 -15.62 1.30
C ALA A 8 -0.45 -15.71 2.45
N LYS A 9 0.06 -16.92 2.74
CA LYS A 9 0.96 -17.18 3.87
C LYS A 9 2.27 -16.37 3.83
N PRO A 10 3.02 -16.27 2.71
CA PRO A 10 4.22 -15.43 2.64
C PRO A 10 3.98 -13.95 2.97
N TYR A 11 2.77 -13.46 2.70
CA TYR A 11 2.37 -12.09 3.02
C TYR A 11 1.87 -11.92 4.45
N GLY A 12 1.76 -12.99 5.25
CA GLY A 12 1.18 -12.92 6.60
C GLY A 12 -0.28 -12.45 6.61
N LEU A 13 -1.00 -12.64 5.51
CA LEU A 13 -2.39 -12.20 5.32
C LEU A 13 -3.33 -13.41 5.30
N ASP A 14 -4.60 -13.17 5.67
CA ASP A 14 -5.68 -14.13 5.41
C ASP A 14 -6.04 -14.17 3.91
N GLU A 15 -6.49 -15.32 3.41
CA GLU A 15 -6.83 -15.48 1.99
C GLU A 15 -7.93 -14.51 1.53
N LYS A 16 -8.91 -14.20 2.38
CA LYS A 16 -9.99 -13.26 2.03
C LYS A 16 -9.47 -11.83 1.97
N ILE A 17 -8.54 -11.48 2.87
CA ILE A 17 -7.90 -10.16 2.89
C ILE A 17 -7.05 -9.98 1.63
N LEU A 18 -6.25 -10.98 1.26
CA LEU A 18 -5.45 -10.91 0.04
C LEU A 18 -6.31 -10.80 -1.22
N VAL A 19 -7.44 -11.52 -1.30
CA VAL A 19 -8.41 -11.38 -2.40
C VAL A 19 -8.97 -9.96 -2.46
N SER A 20 -9.34 -9.37 -1.32
CA SER A 20 -9.83 -8.00 -1.26
C SER A 20 -8.78 -6.98 -1.70
N ILE A 21 -7.53 -7.16 -1.30
CA ILE A 21 -6.40 -6.32 -1.73
C ILE A 21 -6.19 -6.46 -3.25
N ALA A 22 -6.20 -7.67 -3.80
CA ALA A 22 -6.03 -7.89 -5.23
C ALA A 22 -7.15 -7.25 -6.06
N HIS A 23 -8.39 -7.29 -5.57
CA HIS A 23 -9.52 -6.62 -6.20
C HIS A 23 -9.33 -5.09 -6.20
N HIS A 24 -8.94 -4.50 -5.06
CA HIS A 24 -8.63 -3.09 -4.96
C HIS A 24 -7.48 -2.67 -5.91
N LEU A 25 -6.40 -3.45 -5.96
CA LEU A 25 -5.26 -3.14 -6.84
C LEU A 25 -5.63 -3.24 -8.32
N THR A 26 -6.49 -4.19 -8.70
CA THR A 26 -7.06 -4.27 -10.05
C THR A 26 -7.84 -3.00 -10.39
N TYR A 27 -8.68 -2.51 -9.47
CA TYR A 27 -9.42 -1.25 -9.65
C TYR A 27 -8.48 -0.06 -9.87
N VAL A 28 -7.45 0.10 -9.03
CA VAL A 28 -6.48 1.20 -9.17
C VAL A 28 -5.68 1.08 -10.47
N ARG A 29 -5.23 -0.13 -10.83
CA ARG A 29 -4.53 -0.38 -12.10
C ARG A 29 -5.39 -0.02 -13.30
N ASN A 30 -6.69 -0.29 -13.26
CA ASN A 30 -7.60 0.07 -14.35
C ASN A 30 -7.75 1.59 -14.47
N ILE A 31 -7.77 2.34 -13.38
CA ILE A 31 -7.73 3.80 -13.45
C ILE A 31 -6.46 4.27 -14.18
N CYS A 32 -5.29 3.73 -13.84
CA CYS A 32 -4.04 4.06 -14.53
C CYS A 32 -4.10 3.73 -16.03
N ALA A 33 -4.61 2.53 -16.37
CA ALA A 33 -4.70 2.06 -17.75
C ALA A 33 -5.65 2.90 -18.61
N HIS A 34 -6.65 3.55 -17.99
CA HIS A 34 -7.54 4.50 -18.64
C HIS A 34 -7.08 5.96 -18.47
N HIS A 35 -5.79 6.19 -18.14
CA HIS A 35 -5.20 7.52 -17.95
C HIS A 35 -5.92 8.40 -16.92
N GLY A 36 -6.59 7.76 -15.96
CA GLY A 36 -7.31 8.45 -14.91
C GLY A 36 -6.39 9.04 -13.85
N ARG A 37 -6.78 10.20 -13.32
CA ARG A 37 -6.07 10.88 -12.23
C ARG A 37 -6.22 10.12 -10.91
N LEU A 38 -5.10 9.86 -10.21
CA LEU A 38 -5.10 9.17 -8.91
C LEU A 38 -4.87 10.10 -7.71
N TRP A 39 -4.03 11.12 -7.84
CA TRP A 39 -3.47 11.84 -6.68
C TRP A 39 -4.51 12.50 -5.75
N ASN A 40 -5.66 12.96 -6.25
CA ASN A 40 -6.76 13.47 -5.40
C ASN A 40 -8.08 12.73 -5.63
N LYS A 41 -8.04 11.54 -6.21
CA LYS A 41 -9.24 10.76 -6.51
C LYS A 41 -9.77 10.12 -5.22
N GLN A 42 -11.09 10.17 -5.08
CA GLN A 42 -11.77 9.33 -4.11
C GLN A 42 -11.93 7.92 -4.69
N ILE A 43 -11.33 6.93 -4.02
CA ILE A 43 -11.35 5.53 -4.42
C ILE A 43 -12.62 4.88 -3.84
N THR A 44 -13.46 4.34 -4.73
CA THR A 44 -14.74 3.72 -4.33
C THR A 44 -14.56 2.27 -3.84
N VAL A 45 -13.70 1.50 -4.50
CA VAL A 45 -13.27 0.19 -4.00
C VAL A 45 -12.22 0.42 -2.93
N LYS A 46 -12.63 0.63 -1.69
CA LYS A 46 -11.73 1.02 -0.59
C LYS A 46 -10.71 -0.06 -0.26
N MET A 47 -9.52 0.36 0.20
CA MET A 47 -8.52 -0.58 0.69
C MET A 47 -8.94 -1.10 2.07
N VAL A 48 -8.97 -2.42 2.25
CA VAL A 48 -9.17 -3.04 3.56
C VAL A 48 -7.88 -2.90 4.37
N VAL A 49 -8.00 -2.42 5.62
CA VAL A 49 -6.89 -2.39 6.58
C VAL A 49 -6.79 -3.76 7.27
N PRO A 50 -5.71 -4.54 7.06
CA PRO A 50 -5.57 -5.83 7.70
C PRO A 50 -5.38 -5.69 9.22
N LYS A 51 -5.90 -6.65 9.99
CA LYS A 51 -5.62 -6.72 11.44
C LYS A 51 -4.22 -7.28 11.74
N ALA A 52 -3.68 -8.06 10.82
CA ALA A 52 -2.35 -8.66 10.90
C ALA A 52 -1.66 -8.58 9.52
N PRO A 53 -0.31 -8.48 9.48
CA PRO A 53 0.56 -8.26 10.64
C PRO A 53 0.38 -6.85 11.25
N ALA A 54 0.64 -6.72 12.56
CA ALA A 54 0.45 -5.45 13.28
C ALA A 54 1.26 -4.29 12.66
N SER A 55 2.44 -4.58 12.13
CA SER A 55 3.27 -3.60 11.41
C SER A 55 2.56 -3.02 10.18
N LEU A 56 1.80 -3.84 9.44
CA LEU A 56 1.03 -3.38 8.29
C LEU A 56 -0.18 -2.55 8.72
N LYS A 57 -0.87 -2.94 9.80
CA LYS A 57 -1.95 -2.13 10.38
C LYS A 57 -1.44 -0.74 10.80
N LEU A 58 -0.30 -0.68 11.50
CA LEU A 58 0.33 0.56 11.95
C LEU A 58 0.85 1.42 10.80
N ALA A 59 1.13 0.81 9.65
CA ALA A 59 1.60 1.50 8.46
C ALA A 59 0.48 2.21 7.68
N MET A 60 -0.78 1.84 7.91
CA MET A 60 -1.94 2.34 7.16
C MET A 60 -2.70 3.44 7.91
N ASN A 61 -3.34 4.31 7.15
CA ASN A 61 -4.22 5.34 7.67
C ASN A 61 -5.58 4.69 7.98
N GLN A 62 -5.98 4.73 9.26
CA GLN A 62 -7.21 4.11 9.74
C GLN A 62 -8.43 5.04 9.64
N THR A 63 -8.22 6.35 9.48
CA THR A 63 -9.31 7.34 9.42
C THR A 63 -9.69 7.69 7.98
N VAL A 64 -8.73 7.64 7.06
CA VAL A 64 -8.93 7.96 5.63
C VAL A 64 -8.62 6.72 4.79
N ASN A 65 -9.66 6.06 4.26
CA ASN A 65 -9.51 4.79 3.52
C ASN A 65 -10.01 4.84 2.06
N GLU A 66 -10.56 5.98 1.65
CA GLU A 66 -11.02 6.29 0.30
C GLU A 66 -10.02 7.13 -0.50
N ARG A 67 -8.77 7.23 -0.04
CA ARG A 67 -7.68 7.95 -0.71
C ARG A 67 -6.50 7.03 -1.02
N LEU A 68 -5.59 7.50 -1.87
CA LEU A 68 -4.51 6.71 -2.47
C LEU A 68 -3.49 6.17 -1.46
N TYR A 69 -3.31 6.83 -0.32
CA TYR A 69 -2.28 6.48 0.67
C TYR A 69 -2.25 5.00 1.05
N ASN A 70 -3.40 4.41 1.41
CA ASN A 70 -3.46 3.02 1.84
C ASN A 70 -3.12 2.04 0.70
N THR A 71 -3.37 2.42 -0.55
CA THR A 71 -2.91 1.68 -1.72
C THR A 71 -1.38 1.66 -1.79
N LEU A 72 -0.74 2.82 -1.61
CA LEU A 72 0.72 2.97 -1.66
C LEU A 72 1.39 2.23 -0.49
N ALA A 73 0.87 2.37 0.73
CA ALA A 73 1.38 1.65 1.89
C ALA A 73 1.33 0.12 1.70
N MET A 74 0.22 -0.39 1.15
CA MET A 74 0.08 -1.82 0.83
C MET A 74 1.04 -2.25 -0.30
N LEU A 75 1.17 -1.47 -1.37
CA LEU A 75 2.13 -1.77 -2.44
C LEU A 75 3.55 -1.85 -1.91
N GLY A 76 3.97 -0.90 -1.07
CA GLY A 76 5.27 -0.95 -0.41
C GLY A 76 5.45 -2.25 0.37
N TYR A 77 4.45 -2.64 1.17
CA TYR A 77 4.47 -3.90 1.92
C TYR A 77 4.67 -5.11 1.01
N LEU A 78 3.83 -5.27 -0.02
CA LEU A 78 3.91 -6.38 -0.96
C LEU A 78 5.26 -6.41 -1.70
N MET A 79 5.73 -5.26 -2.17
CA MET A 79 7.01 -5.14 -2.88
C MET A 79 8.21 -5.50 -1.99
N GLY A 80 8.15 -5.22 -0.69
CA GLY A 80 9.20 -5.64 0.25
C GLY A 80 9.33 -7.16 0.41
N ILE A 81 8.27 -7.90 0.13
CA ILE A 81 8.22 -9.37 0.20
C ILE A 81 8.56 -9.98 -1.16
N VAL A 82 7.97 -9.46 -2.24
CA VAL A 82 8.12 -10.01 -3.60
C VAL A 82 9.48 -9.65 -4.21
N ALA A 83 9.99 -8.46 -3.93
CA ALA A 83 11.26 -7.96 -4.46
C ALA A 83 12.09 -7.34 -3.32
N PRO A 84 12.69 -8.16 -2.43
CA PRO A 84 13.60 -7.67 -1.40
C PRO A 84 14.71 -6.81 -2.03
N GLY A 85 15.00 -5.65 -1.41
CA GLY A 85 15.96 -4.68 -1.98
C GLY A 85 15.38 -3.72 -3.02
N THR A 86 14.08 -3.78 -3.30
CA THR A 86 13.39 -2.80 -4.15
C THR A 86 13.62 -1.36 -3.67
N ARG A 87 13.85 -0.45 -4.63
CA ARG A 87 13.90 1.00 -4.40
C ARG A 87 12.53 1.67 -4.45
N TRP A 88 11.45 0.90 -4.58
CA TRP A 88 10.10 1.43 -4.85
C TRP A 88 9.68 2.54 -3.87
N ARG A 89 9.95 2.35 -2.56
CA ARG A 89 9.62 3.35 -1.53
C ARG A 89 10.43 4.63 -1.73
N GLN A 90 11.74 4.48 -1.93
CA GLN A 90 12.65 5.61 -2.14
C GLN A 90 12.26 6.39 -3.40
N SER A 91 12.03 5.71 -4.52
CA SER A 91 11.61 6.33 -5.77
C SER A 91 10.26 7.06 -5.64
N LEU A 92 9.31 6.51 -4.86
CA LEU A 92 8.05 7.20 -4.60
C LEU A 92 8.26 8.45 -3.73
N ILE A 93 9.10 8.39 -2.70
CA ILE A 93 9.44 9.56 -1.87
C ILE A 93 10.16 10.63 -2.70
N GLU A 94 11.11 10.22 -3.55
CA GLU A 94 11.83 11.10 -4.48
C GLU A 94 10.86 11.78 -5.45
N LEU A 95 9.95 11.02 -6.08
CA LEU A 95 8.90 11.55 -6.97
C LEU A 95 7.98 12.55 -6.26
N MET A 96 7.58 12.22 -5.03
CA MET A 96 6.75 13.10 -4.20
C MET A 96 7.46 14.41 -3.87
N ASN A 97 8.77 14.37 -3.61
CA ASN A 97 9.56 15.57 -3.32
C ASN A 97 9.87 16.38 -4.60
N SER A 98 9.97 15.73 -5.77
CA SER A 98 10.30 16.39 -7.03
C SER A 98 9.09 16.95 -7.78
N CYS A 99 7.87 16.63 -7.35
CA CYS A 99 6.63 17.07 -8.00
C CYS A 99 6.01 18.23 -7.21
N PRO A 100 6.05 19.48 -7.72
CA PRO A 100 5.48 20.64 -7.01
C PRO A 100 3.97 20.54 -6.75
N LEU A 101 3.27 19.72 -7.55
CA LEU A 101 1.83 19.48 -7.44
C LEU A 101 1.48 18.31 -6.51
N ALA A 102 2.48 17.63 -5.95
CA ALA A 102 2.23 16.54 -5.02
C ALA A 102 1.70 17.09 -3.70
N ASP A 103 0.44 16.76 -3.40
CA ASP A 103 -0.20 17.08 -2.12
C ASP A 103 -0.44 15.78 -1.34
N PRO A 104 0.42 15.46 -0.34
CA PRO A 104 0.24 14.29 0.52
C PRO A 104 -1.13 14.28 1.22
N VAL A 105 -1.65 15.44 1.63
CA VAL A 105 -2.94 15.53 2.35
C VAL A 105 -4.09 15.15 1.41
N ALA A 106 -4.08 15.65 0.17
CA ALA A 106 -5.08 15.27 -0.85
C ALA A 106 -5.04 13.77 -1.20
N MET A 107 -3.87 13.14 -1.08
CA MET A 107 -3.68 11.68 -1.24
C MET A 107 -4.03 10.88 0.02
N GLY A 108 -4.36 11.53 1.14
CA GLY A 108 -4.71 10.89 2.41
C GLY A 108 -3.52 10.41 3.24
N PHE A 109 -2.32 10.94 2.98
CA PHE A 109 -1.16 10.67 3.83
C PHE A 109 -1.39 11.28 5.21
N PRO A 110 -1.18 10.52 6.30
CA PRO A 110 -1.25 11.06 7.65
C PRO A 110 -0.02 11.93 7.96
N ASP A 111 -0.13 12.77 8.99
CA ASP A 111 1.01 13.52 9.50
C ASP A 111 2.14 12.59 9.92
N GLY A 112 3.38 12.99 9.63
CA GLY A 112 4.56 12.18 9.94
C GLY A 112 4.64 10.84 9.18
N TRP A 113 3.89 10.64 8.09
CA TRP A 113 3.83 9.35 7.38
C TRP A 113 5.20 8.73 7.07
N LYS A 114 6.23 9.54 6.80
CA LYS A 114 7.61 9.06 6.54
C LYS A 114 8.20 8.24 7.69
N SER A 115 7.72 8.41 8.93
CA SER A 115 8.13 7.61 10.09
C SER A 115 7.33 6.33 10.27
N LEU A 116 6.24 6.12 9.51
CA LEU A 116 5.41 4.92 9.63
C LEU A 116 6.11 3.67 9.07
N PRO A 117 5.79 2.46 9.55
CA PRO A 117 6.46 1.24 9.12
C PRO A 117 6.41 0.98 7.61
N ALA A 118 5.39 1.46 6.89
CA ALA A 118 5.32 1.35 5.42
C ALA A 118 6.48 2.04 4.71
N TRP A 119 7.12 3.03 5.32
CA TRP A 119 8.07 3.92 4.66
C TRP A 119 9.49 3.79 5.18
N LYS A 120 9.71 2.87 6.13
CA LYS A 120 11.04 2.44 6.55
C LYS A 120 11.59 1.35 5.62
N PRO A 121 12.93 1.22 5.51
CA PRO A 121 13.55 0.09 4.83
C PRO A 121 13.00 -1.23 5.37
N PHE A 122 12.73 -2.18 4.47
CA PHE A 122 12.32 -3.51 4.87
C PHE A 122 13.52 -4.19 5.56
N VAL A 123 13.37 -4.45 6.86
CA VAL A 123 14.31 -5.30 7.61
C VAL A 123 13.66 -6.69 7.67
N PRO A 124 14.18 -7.69 6.95
CA PRO A 124 13.73 -9.06 7.10
C PRO A 124 13.90 -9.44 8.58
N ARG A 125 12.88 -10.03 9.21
CA ARG A 125 13.10 -10.64 10.52
C ARG A 125 14.09 -11.79 10.32
N ALA A 126 15.24 -11.70 10.97
CA ALA A 126 16.13 -12.84 11.15
C ALA A 126 15.32 -13.98 11.80
N SER A 127 15.52 -15.18 11.27
CA SER A 127 14.87 -16.42 11.71
C SER A 127 15.34 -16.81 13.10
#